data_AF-A0A3B6KIL5-F1
#
_entry.id   AF-A0A3B6KIL5-F1
#
_cell.length_a   1.000
_cell.length_b   1.000
_cell.length_c   1.000
_cell.angle_alpha   90.00
_cell.angle_beta   90.00
_cell.angle_gamma   90.00
#
_symmetry.space_group_name_H-M   'P 1'
#
loop_
_entity.id
_entity.type
_entity.pdbx_description
1 polymer ?
#
loop_
_entity_poly.entity_id
_entity_poly.type
_entity_poly.pdbx_seq_one_letter_code
_entity_poly.pdbx_strand_id
1 'polypeptide(L)'
;MMIRDETAADLIDLRRTICHIIMSTVDIEEAGHRLSSVVRPGQETEVCTMIIECCRQERAYTRYHGQLAQRLCALGDDRAYQAGFEACFARLYTAVHRMDTDEVRGPARLYAHLLATNAVSWRGVLAGRVRLTEEDTTSSSRMFLKVLFQELLERLGIWLVRRRMIDDDPVVRDALFPTDSAKNTRFAINFFTAIGLGGVTESAREHLVNNRSYST
;
A
#
# COMPACT_ATOMS: atom_id res chain seq x y z
N MET A 1 -21.41 -24.77 -21.77
CA MET A 1 -20.78 -23.66 -21.05
C MET A 1 -21.84 -23.08 -20.13
N MET A 2 -21.88 -23.50 -18.86
CA MET A 2 -22.81 -22.94 -17.88
C MET A 2 -22.15 -21.71 -17.25
N ILE A 3 -22.65 -20.53 -17.58
CA ILE A 3 -22.40 -19.32 -16.80
C ILE A 3 -23.21 -19.50 -15.52
N ARG A 4 -22.54 -19.87 -14.43
CA ARG A 4 -23.15 -19.91 -13.10
C ARG A 4 -23.18 -18.47 -12.60
N ASP A 5 -24.36 -17.86 -12.57
CA ASP A 5 -24.58 -16.60 -11.86
C ASP A 5 -24.13 -16.78 -10.41
N GLU A 6 -23.06 -16.10 -9.99
CA GLU A 6 -22.67 -16.02 -8.59
C GLU A 6 -23.70 -15.14 -7.89
N THR A 7 -24.43 -15.69 -6.94
CA THR A 7 -25.39 -14.89 -6.18
C THR A 7 -24.64 -14.04 -5.16
N ALA A 8 -25.17 -12.85 -4.82
CA ALA A 8 -24.58 -12.01 -3.79
C ALA A 8 -24.42 -12.75 -2.44
N ALA A 9 -25.24 -13.78 -2.17
CA ALA A 9 -25.14 -14.63 -1.00
C ALA A 9 -23.86 -15.48 -1.02
N ASP A 10 -23.51 -16.08 -2.16
CA ASP A 10 -22.30 -16.91 -2.30
C ASP A 10 -21.02 -16.10 -2.02
N LEU A 11 -20.98 -14.84 -2.47
CA LEU A 11 -19.85 -13.94 -2.23
C LEU A 11 -19.72 -13.55 -0.75
N ILE A 12 -20.83 -13.30 -0.07
CA ILE A 12 -20.83 -12.98 1.36
C ILE A 12 -20.32 -14.19 2.16
N ASP A 13 -20.75 -15.40 1.82
CA ASP A 13 -20.32 -16.61 2.51
C ASP A 13 -18.84 -16.90 2.25
N LEU A 14 -18.35 -16.72 1.02
CA LEU A 14 -16.92 -16.79 0.70
C LEU A 14 -16.10 -15.83 1.57
N ARG A 15 -16.53 -14.56 1.65
CA ARG A 15 -15.86 -13.54 2.48
C ARG A 15 -15.81 -13.91 3.95
N ARG A 16 -16.91 -14.44 4.51
CA ARG A 16 -16.95 -14.94 5.89
C ARG A 16 -15.98 -16.08 6.10
N THR A 17 -15.94 -17.04 5.17
CA THR A 17 -15.00 -18.16 5.23
C THR A 17 -13.54 -17.69 5.18
N ILE A 18 -13.20 -16.75 4.30
CA ILE A 18 -11.84 -16.19 4.20
C ILE A 18 -11.46 -15.51 5.51
N CYS A 19 -12.29 -14.61 6.04
CA CYS A 19 -12.03 -13.94 7.32
C CYS A 19 -11.85 -14.94 8.46
N HIS A 20 -12.70 -15.96 8.53
CA HIS A 20 -12.58 -17.00 9.54
C HIS A 20 -11.24 -17.74 9.45
N ILE A 21 -10.78 -18.09 8.24
CA ILE A 21 -9.45 -18.74 8.06
C ILE A 21 -8.35 -17.81 8.56
N ILE A 22 -8.33 -16.54 8.13
CA ILE A 22 -7.32 -15.54 8.52
C ILE A 22 -7.27 -15.36 10.04
N MET A 23 -8.43 -15.30 10.71
CA MET A 23 -8.50 -15.03 12.15
C MET A 23 -8.29 -16.27 13.02
N SER A 24 -8.51 -17.48 12.49
CA SER A 24 -8.44 -18.73 13.25
C SER A 24 -7.10 -19.46 13.13
N THR A 25 -6.28 -19.11 12.13
CA THR A 25 -5.02 -19.79 11.85
C THR A 25 -3.83 -18.93 12.28
N VAL A 26 -2.85 -19.58 12.92
CA VAL A 26 -1.59 -18.93 13.32
C VAL A 26 -0.46 -19.27 12.34
N ASP A 27 -0.49 -20.49 11.80
CA ASP A 27 0.50 -20.96 10.84
C ASP A 27 0.21 -20.44 9.42
N ILE A 28 1.23 -19.84 8.80
CA ILE A 28 1.11 -19.16 7.50
C ILE A 28 0.98 -20.18 6.35
N GLU A 29 1.62 -21.34 6.46
CA GLU A 29 1.55 -22.40 5.46
C GLU A 29 0.15 -22.99 5.42
N GLU A 30 -0.40 -23.30 6.60
CA GLU A 30 -1.76 -23.80 6.76
C GLU A 30 -2.79 -22.79 6.24
N ALA A 31 -2.67 -21.52 6.64
CA ALA A 31 -3.54 -20.44 6.18
C ALA A 31 -3.54 -20.33 4.64
N GLY A 32 -2.35 -20.31 4.03
CA GLY A 32 -2.19 -20.25 2.57
C GLY A 32 -2.82 -21.45 1.85
N HIS A 33 -2.64 -22.67 2.37
CA HIS A 33 -3.23 -23.87 1.79
C HIS A 33 -4.76 -23.86 1.91
N ARG A 34 -5.30 -23.48 3.06
CA ARG A 34 -6.75 -23.40 3.29
C ARG A 34 -7.40 -22.34 2.40
N LEU A 35 -6.78 -21.16 2.26
CA LEU A 35 -7.25 -20.12 1.35
C LEU A 35 -7.25 -20.60 -0.10
N SER A 36 -6.17 -21.26 -0.54
CA SER A 36 -6.06 -21.81 -1.90
C SER A 36 -7.10 -22.90 -2.19
N SER A 37 -7.62 -23.57 -1.15
CA SER A 37 -8.63 -24.62 -1.30
C SER A 37 -10.06 -24.08 -1.40
N VAL A 38 -10.33 -22.86 -0.90
CA VAL A 38 -11.68 -22.25 -0.92
C VAL A 38 -11.86 -21.22 -2.03
N VAL A 39 -10.77 -20.67 -2.56
CA VAL A 39 -10.74 -19.62 -3.58
C VAL A 39 -10.58 -20.26 -4.95
N ARG A 40 -11.40 -19.82 -5.92
CA ARG A 40 -11.26 -20.24 -7.33
C ARG A 40 -10.33 -19.30 -8.09
N PRO A 41 -9.69 -19.76 -9.18
CA PRO A 41 -9.00 -18.87 -10.10
C PRO A 41 -9.90 -17.68 -10.51
N GLY A 42 -9.41 -16.46 -10.33
CA GLY A 42 -10.14 -15.21 -10.57
C GLY A 42 -10.79 -14.58 -9.32
N GLN A 43 -10.80 -15.28 -8.17
CA GLN A 43 -11.33 -14.77 -6.90
C GLN A 43 -10.21 -14.33 -5.93
N GLU A 44 -8.95 -14.27 -6.36
CA GLU A 44 -7.80 -13.89 -5.53
C GLU A 44 -7.96 -12.49 -4.95
N THR A 45 -8.59 -11.58 -5.70
CA THR A 45 -8.86 -10.20 -5.25
C THR A 45 -9.78 -10.15 -4.03
N GLU A 46 -10.66 -11.14 -3.85
CA GLU A 46 -11.51 -11.23 -2.65
C GLU A 46 -10.68 -11.61 -1.42
N VAL A 47 -9.67 -12.46 -1.58
CA VAL A 47 -8.71 -12.76 -0.50
C VAL A 47 -7.90 -11.52 -0.13
N CYS A 48 -7.36 -10.81 -1.13
CA CYS A 48 -6.64 -9.56 -0.90
C CYS A 48 -7.50 -8.54 -0.16
N THR A 49 -8.76 -8.38 -0.60
CA THR A 49 -9.74 -7.49 0.05
C THR A 49 -9.94 -7.88 1.52
N MET A 50 -10.10 -9.18 1.81
CA MET A 50 -10.39 -9.62 3.17
C MET A 50 -9.21 -9.53 4.11
N ILE A 51 -7.98 -9.76 3.64
CA ILE A 51 -6.77 -9.50 4.45
C ILE A 51 -6.69 -8.01 4.85
N ILE A 52 -7.00 -7.10 3.91
CA ILE A 52 -7.01 -5.65 4.18
C ILE A 52 -8.09 -5.27 5.19
N GLU A 53 -9.30 -5.81 5.04
CA GLU A 53 -10.40 -5.55 5.98
C GLU A 53 -10.12 -6.10 7.39
N CYS A 54 -9.50 -7.28 7.50
CA CYS A 54 -9.02 -7.79 8.79
C CYS A 54 -7.99 -6.83 9.41
N CYS A 55 -7.00 -6.36 8.63
CA CYS A 55 -6.02 -5.37 9.11
C CYS A 55 -6.68 -4.05 9.55
N ARG A 56 -7.76 -3.63 8.88
CA ARG A 56 -8.50 -2.40 9.20
C ARG A 56 -9.21 -2.48 10.55
N GLN A 57 -9.76 -3.64 10.88
CA GLN A 57 -10.58 -3.85 12.09
C GLN A 57 -9.76 -4.24 13.33
N GLU A 58 -8.54 -4.74 13.15
CA GLU A 58 -7.69 -5.13 14.27
C GLU A 58 -7.21 -3.95 15.10
N ARG A 59 -7.29 -4.10 16.43
CA ARG A 59 -6.79 -3.09 17.39
C ARG A 59 -5.28 -2.87 17.27
N ALA A 60 -4.53 -3.89 16.88
CA ALA A 60 -3.09 -3.84 16.72
C ALA A 60 -2.67 -4.71 15.55
N TYR A 61 -1.93 -4.14 14.62
CA TYR A 61 -1.42 -4.86 13.45
C TYR A 61 -0.45 -5.97 13.86
N THR A 62 -0.68 -7.17 13.35
CA THR A 62 0.21 -8.32 13.51
C THR A 62 1.04 -8.56 12.25
N ARG A 63 2.27 -9.06 12.41
CA ARG A 63 3.15 -9.40 11.26
C ARG A 63 2.58 -10.54 10.40
N TYR A 64 1.68 -11.33 10.98
CA TYR A 64 1.00 -12.45 10.33
C TYR A 64 0.35 -12.04 9.00
N HIS A 65 -0.41 -10.95 8.96
CA HIS A 65 -1.08 -10.49 7.74
C HIS A 65 -0.11 -10.19 6.60
N GLY A 66 0.99 -9.51 6.92
CA GLY A 66 2.05 -9.23 5.95
C GLY A 66 2.69 -10.50 5.41
N GLN A 67 3.04 -11.44 6.28
CA GLN A 67 3.68 -12.70 5.87
C GLN A 67 2.75 -13.60 5.05
N LEU A 68 1.46 -13.67 5.43
CA LEU A 68 0.44 -14.38 4.66
C LEU A 68 0.27 -13.75 3.27
N ALA A 69 0.10 -12.44 3.20
CA ALA A 69 -0.04 -11.72 1.94
C ALA A 69 1.22 -11.85 1.04
N GLN A 70 2.42 -11.77 1.63
CA GLN A 70 3.68 -12.02 0.93
C GLN A 70 3.71 -13.44 0.35
N ARG A 71 3.33 -14.45 1.15
CA ARG A 71 3.29 -15.84 0.69
C ARG A 71 2.32 -16.01 -0.47
N LEU A 72 1.11 -15.46 -0.36
CA LEU A 72 0.11 -15.51 -1.43
C LEU A 72 0.63 -14.88 -2.73
N CYS A 73 1.34 -13.74 -2.64
CA CYS A 73 2.00 -13.14 -3.81
C CYS A 73 3.10 -14.02 -4.41
N ALA A 74 3.70 -14.93 -3.63
CA ALA A 74 4.68 -15.88 -4.14
C ALA A 74 4.04 -17.15 -4.74
N LEU A 75 2.71 -17.29 -4.67
CA LEU A 75 2.00 -18.42 -5.27
C LEU A 75 1.71 -18.15 -6.75
N GLY A 76 2.06 -19.12 -7.60
CA GLY A 76 1.73 -19.12 -9.03
C GLY A 76 2.57 -18.18 -9.90
N ASP A 77 2.57 -18.45 -11.21
CA ASP A 77 3.34 -17.68 -12.19
C ASP A 77 2.55 -16.47 -12.76
N ASP A 78 1.23 -16.42 -12.53
CA ASP A 78 0.31 -15.45 -13.16
C ASP A 78 0.22 -14.10 -12.43
N ARG A 79 0.84 -13.99 -11.26
CA ARG A 79 0.86 -12.79 -10.40
C ARG A 79 -0.53 -12.28 -10.02
N ALA A 80 -1.53 -13.17 -9.94
CA ALA A 80 -2.93 -12.79 -9.67
C ALA A 80 -3.09 -12.07 -8.32
N TYR A 81 -2.40 -12.55 -7.28
CA TYR A 81 -2.42 -11.91 -5.96
C TYR A 81 -1.74 -10.55 -5.93
N GLN A 82 -0.61 -10.37 -6.63
CA GLN A 82 0.05 -9.06 -6.75
C GLN A 82 -0.88 -8.05 -7.41
N ALA A 83 -1.48 -8.42 -8.55
CA ALA A 83 -2.44 -7.57 -9.24
C ALA A 83 -3.67 -7.28 -8.35
N GLY A 84 -4.15 -8.27 -7.60
CA GLY A 84 -5.22 -8.13 -6.63
C GLY A 84 -4.89 -7.11 -5.54
N PHE A 85 -3.71 -7.18 -4.91
CA PHE A 85 -3.28 -6.21 -3.90
C PHE A 85 -3.07 -4.81 -4.49
N GLU A 86 -2.55 -4.67 -5.70
CA GLU A 86 -2.40 -3.37 -6.38
C GLU A 86 -3.75 -2.73 -6.73
N ALA A 87 -4.74 -3.54 -7.14
CA ALA A 87 -6.11 -3.09 -7.39
C ALA A 87 -6.83 -2.72 -6.08
N CYS A 88 -6.68 -3.53 -5.03
CA CYS A 88 -7.22 -3.23 -3.71
C CYS A 88 -6.61 -1.96 -3.11
N PHE A 89 -5.32 -1.69 -3.35
CA PHE A 89 -4.70 -0.45 -2.88
C PHE A 89 -5.37 0.78 -3.51
N ALA A 90 -5.63 0.73 -4.82
CA ALA A 90 -6.29 1.84 -5.52
C ALA A 90 -7.66 2.17 -4.88
N ARG A 91 -8.46 1.13 -4.61
CA ARG A 91 -9.77 1.26 -3.96
C ARG A 91 -9.64 1.78 -2.53
N LEU A 92 -8.73 1.20 -1.76
CA LEU A 92 -8.46 1.59 -0.37
C LEU A 92 -8.03 3.06 -0.28
N TYR A 93 -7.01 3.45 -1.05
CA TYR A 93 -6.45 4.80 -0.99
C TYR A 93 -7.44 5.86 -1.47
N THR A 94 -8.26 5.56 -2.50
CA THR A 94 -9.37 6.44 -2.92
C THR A 94 -10.39 6.63 -1.79
N ALA A 95 -10.71 5.57 -1.05
CA ALA A 95 -11.70 5.60 0.03
C ALA A 95 -11.13 6.06 1.39
N VAL A 96 -9.82 6.27 1.51
CA VAL A 96 -9.13 6.52 2.80
C VAL A 96 -9.65 7.76 3.54
N HIS A 97 -10.21 8.73 2.80
CA HIS A 97 -10.82 9.93 3.38
C HIS A 97 -12.08 9.65 4.23
N ARG A 98 -12.65 8.45 4.11
CA ARG A 98 -13.82 7.99 4.88
C ARG A 98 -13.44 7.16 6.10
N MET A 99 -12.14 6.94 6.30
CA MET A 99 -11.60 6.11 7.37
C MET A 99 -11.05 6.98 8.49
N ASP A 100 -11.23 6.51 9.72
CA ASP A 100 -10.64 7.14 10.88
C ASP A 100 -9.12 6.87 10.99
N THR A 101 -8.45 7.68 11.82
CA THR A 101 -6.99 7.64 11.99
C THR A 101 -6.48 6.26 12.44
N ASP A 102 -7.26 5.52 13.21
CA ASP A 102 -6.86 4.18 13.68
C ASP A 102 -7.06 3.12 12.60
N GLU A 103 -8.14 3.21 11.82
CA GLU A 103 -8.48 2.26 10.76
C GLU A 103 -7.47 2.26 9.61
N VAL A 104 -6.80 3.40 9.35
CA VAL A 104 -5.79 3.49 8.28
C VAL A 104 -4.46 2.84 8.65
N ARG A 105 -4.18 2.63 9.95
CA ARG A 105 -2.86 2.18 10.42
C ARG A 105 -2.54 0.75 10.04
N GLY A 106 -3.49 -0.17 10.22
CA GLY A 106 -3.31 -1.59 9.90
C GLY A 106 -3.02 -1.80 8.41
N PRO A 107 -3.89 -1.30 7.50
CA PRO A 107 -3.65 -1.38 6.07
C PRO A 107 -2.36 -0.69 5.62
N ALA A 108 -1.99 0.47 6.20
CA ALA A 108 -0.72 1.12 5.88
C ALA A 108 0.50 0.24 6.24
N ARG A 109 0.47 -0.44 7.39
CA ARG A 109 1.54 -1.37 7.81
C ARG A 109 1.59 -2.64 6.95
N LEU A 110 0.43 -3.14 6.50
CA LEU A 110 0.35 -4.23 5.54
C LEU A 110 1.06 -3.87 4.23
N TYR A 111 0.73 -2.72 3.64
CA TYR A 111 1.37 -2.28 2.39
C TYR A 111 2.85 -1.94 2.57
N ALA A 112 3.26 -1.43 3.74
CA ALA A 112 4.68 -1.25 4.06
C ALA A 112 5.42 -2.59 4.03
N HIS A 113 4.82 -3.65 4.59
CA HIS A 113 5.38 -5.00 4.54
C HIS A 113 5.52 -5.49 3.09
N LEU A 114 4.46 -5.41 2.29
CA LEU A 114 4.45 -5.92 0.91
C LEU A 114 5.46 -5.18 0.01
N LEU A 115 5.60 -3.87 0.18
CA LEU A 115 6.58 -3.05 -0.53
C LEU A 115 8.01 -3.36 -0.08
N ALA A 116 8.22 -3.60 1.21
CA ALA A 116 9.54 -3.92 1.77
C ALA A 116 10.05 -5.30 1.29
N THR A 117 9.15 -6.26 1.12
CA THR A 117 9.50 -7.63 0.70
C THR A 117 9.45 -7.82 -0.82
N ASN A 118 9.16 -6.77 -1.59
CA ASN A 118 8.92 -6.81 -3.04
C ASN A 118 7.78 -7.78 -3.44
N ALA A 119 6.84 -8.04 -2.53
CA ALA A 119 5.64 -8.82 -2.84
C ALA A 119 4.73 -8.07 -3.82
N VAL A 120 4.72 -6.74 -3.77
CA VAL A 120 4.04 -5.86 -4.73
C VAL A 120 4.99 -4.78 -5.23
N SER A 121 4.71 -4.20 -6.40
CA SER A 121 5.55 -3.17 -6.97
C SER A 121 5.29 -1.79 -6.34
N TRP A 122 6.35 -1.04 -6.04
CA TRP A 122 6.25 0.37 -5.65
C TRP A 122 5.52 1.19 -6.71
N ARG A 123 5.80 0.93 -7.99
CA ARG A 123 5.10 1.55 -9.12
C ARG A 123 3.63 1.15 -9.13
N GLY A 124 3.32 -0.14 -9.00
CA GLY A 124 1.94 -0.64 -9.03
C GLY A 124 1.07 -0.09 -7.91
N VAL A 125 1.64 0.13 -6.73
CA VAL A 125 0.96 0.69 -5.56
C VAL A 125 0.87 2.21 -5.61
N LEU A 126 1.95 2.93 -5.93
CA LEU A 126 2.00 4.39 -5.77
C LEU A 126 1.65 5.15 -7.05
N ALA A 127 2.07 4.67 -8.22
CA ALA A 127 1.92 5.41 -9.48
C ALA A 127 0.44 5.58 -9.87
N GLY A 128 0.06 6.82 -10.19
CA GLY A 128 -1.28 7.20 -10.61
C GLY A 128 -2.35 7.11 -9.51
N ARG A 129 -1.96 6.76 -8.28
CA ARG A 129 -2.87 6.59 -7.12
C ARG A 129 -2.53 7.56 -6.01
N VAL A 130 -1.24 7.81 -5.78
CA VAL A 130 -0.73 8.78 -4.82
C VAL A 130 -0.21 9.98 -5.57
N ARG A 131 -0.57 11.17 -5.09
CA ARG A 131 0.03 12.43 -5.50
C ARG A 131 0.15 13.32 -4.27
N LEU A 132 1.37 13.53 -3.80
CA LEU A 132 1.61 14.22 -2.52
C LEU A 132 1.57 15.75 -2.68
N THR A 133 0.37 16.31 -2.76
CA THR A 133 0.11 17.75 -2.77
C THR A 133 -0.90 18.13 -1.68
N GLU A 134 -1.04 19.43 -1.42
CA GLU A 134 -2.06 19.94 -0.50
C GLU A 134 -3.48 19.68 -0.99
N GLU A 135 -3.69 19.69 -2.31
CA GLU A 135 -5.01 19.58 -2.95
C GLU A 135 -5.42 18.11 -3.14
N ASP A 136 -4.46 17.23 -3.46
CA ASP A 136 -4.71 15.82 -3.75
C ASP A 136 -4.70 14.93 -2.50
N THR A 137 -4.33 15.47 -1.32
CA THR A 137 -4.26 14.68 -0.09
C THR A 137 -5.13 15.22 1.05
N THR A 138 -5.87 14.32 1.68
CA THR A 138 -6.63 14.61 2.90
C THR A 138 -5.81 14.32 4.16
N SER A 139 -6.32 14.70 5.34
CA SER A 139 -5.68 14.33 6.62
C SER A 139 -5.55 12.81 6.80
N SER A 140 -6.56 12.02 6.45
CA SER A 140 -6.48 10.55 6.51
C SER A 140 -5.48 9.98 5.50
N SER A 141 -5.41 10.55 4.28
CA SER A 141 -4.41 10.16 3.28
C SER A 141 -2.98 10.42 3.76
N ARG A 142 -2.76 11.58 4.39
CA ARG A 142 -1.48 11.95 5.01
C ARG A 142 -1.12 11.06 6.19
N MET A 143 -2.09 10.68 7.01
CA MET A 143 -1.88 9.72 8.10
C MET A 143 -1.49 8.34 7.55
N PHE A 144 -2.18 7.86 6.51
CA PHE A 144 -1.85 6.60 5.85
C PHE A 144 -0.41 6.62 5.34
N LEU A 145 -0.02 7.65 4.58
CA LEU A 145 1.34 7.78 4.05
C LEU A 145 2.38 7.90 5.16
N LYS A 146 2.08 8.64 6.24
CA LYS A 146 2.96 8.74 7.40
C LYS A 146 3.27 7.35 7.96
N VAL A 147 2.24 6.55 8.25
CA VAL A 147 2.41 5.21 8.82
C VAL A 147 3.15 4.30 7.85
N LEU A 148 2.78 4.34 6.57
CA LEU A 148 3.42 3.57 5.50
C LEU A 148 4.94 3.82 5.44
N PHE A 149 5.35 5.09 5.36
CA PHE A 149 6.77 5.44 5.21
C PHE A 149 7.57 5.31 6.50
N GLN A 150 6.97 5.50 7.67
CA GLN A 150 7.63 5.23 8.95
C GLN A 150 7.89 3.72 9.12
N GLU A 151 6.92 2.87 8.81
CA GLU A 151 7.10 1.41 8.87
C GLU A 151 8.11 0.92 7.81
N LEU A 152 8.12 1.51 6.61
CA LEU A 152 9.16 1.23 5.60
C LEU A 152 10.55 1.64 6.09
N LEU A 153 10.68 2.79 6.75
CA LEU A 153 11.94 3.26 7.33
C LEU A 153 12.45 2.29 8.40
N GLU A 154 11.57 1.83 9.29
CA GLU A 154 11.92 0.83 10.32
C GLU A 154 12.38 -0.51 9.72
N ARG A 155 11.82 -0.92 8.57
CA ARG A 155 12.11 -2.22 7.94
C ARG A 155 13.34 -2.20 7.03
N LEU A 156 13.50 -1.15 6.25
CA LEU A 156 14.49 -1.08 5.17
C LEU A 156 15.68 -0.15 5.48
N GLY A 157 15.50 0.77 6.44
CA GLY A 157 16.45 1.84 6.70
C GLY A 157 16.41 2.96 5.65
N ILE A 158 16.97 4.11 6.01
CA ILE A 158 16.85 5.35 5.22
C ILE A 158 17.45 5.23 3.82
N TRP A 159 18.56 4.49 3.67
CA TRP A 159 19.28 4.37 2.40
C TRP A 159 18.42 3.67 1.34
N LEU A 160 17.84 2.51 1.68
CA LEU A 160 17.04 1.75 0.73
C LEU A 160 15.69 2.43 0.47
N VAL A 161 15.09 3.06 1.48
CA VAL A 161 13.88 3.88 1.32
C VAL A 161 14.15 5.04 0.34
N ARG A 162 15.24 5.79 0.52
CA ARG A 162 15.62 6.88 -0.40
C ARG A 162 15.76 6.35 -1.83
N ARG A 163 16.51 5.26 -2.01
CA ARG A 163 16.73 4.65 -3.31
C ARG A 163 15.40 4.28 -4.01
N ARG A 164 14.49 3.64 -3.28
CA ARG A 164 13.17 3.24 -3.81
C ARG A 164 12.24 4.40 -4.11
N MET A 165 12.30 5.46 -3.30
CA MET A 165 11.46 6.65 -3.47
C MET A 165 11.96 7.58 -4.59
N ILE A 166 13.27 7.66 -4.81
CA ILE A 166 13.88 8.71 -5.64
C ILE A 166 14.61 8.15 -6.86
N ASP A 167 15.40 7.09 -6.68
CA ASP A 167 16.44 6.69 -7.63
C ASP A 167 15.96 5.57 -8.58
N ASP A 168 15.18 4.61 -8.08
CA ASP A 168 14.84 3.38 -8.83
C ASP A 168 13.74 3.59 -9.90
N ASP A 169 12.71 4.41 -9.65
CA ASP A 169 11.61 4.67 -10.61
C ASP A 169 11.17 6.14 -10.60
N PRO A 170 11.33 6.88 -11.72
CA PRO A 170 10.94 8.29 -11.78
C PRO A 170 9.44 8.50 -11.58
N VAL A 171 8.58 7.56 -11.95
CA VAL A 171 7.12 7.70 -11.76
C VAL A 171 6.74 7.59 -10.30
N VAL A 172 7.45 6.74 -9.53
CA VAL A 172 7.30 6.70 -8.06
C VAL A 172 7.79 8.00 -7.45
N ARG A 173 8.95 8.49 -7.89
CA ARG A 173 9.49 9.78 -7.43
C ARG A 173 8.51 10.92 -7.69
N ASP A 174 7.96 11.02 -8.89
CA ASP A 174 7.10 12.15 -9.27
C ASP A 174 5.73 12.10 -8.56
N ALA A 175 5.26 10.91 -8.16
CA ALA A 175 4.08 10.75 -7.29
C ALA A 175 4.33 11.28 -5.86
N LEU A 176 5.54 11.10 -5.33
CA LEU A 176 5.92 11.47 -3.96
C LEU A 176 6.52 12.89 -3.85
N PHE A 177 7.19 13.36 -4.90
CA PHE A 177 7.84 14.67 -5.01
C PHE A 177 7.40 15.38 -6.29
N PRO A 178 6.13 15.83 -6.36
CA PRO A 178 5.65 16.59 -7.50
C PRO A 178 6.47 17.87 -7.73
N THR A 179 6.90 18.07 -8.98
CA THR A 179 7.76 19.20 -9.43
C THR A 179 7.04 20.20 -10.33
N ASP A 180 5.74 20.01 -10.57
CA ASP A 180 4.91 20.88 -11.42
C ASP A 180 4.75 22.30 -10.85
N SER A 181 4.84 22.47 -9.52
CA SER A 181 4.88 23.79 -8.90
C SER A 181 5.77 23.81 -7.67
N ALA A 182 6.39 24.96 -7.41
CA ALA A 182 7.19 25.16 -6.21
C ALA A 182 6.37 25.00 -4.91
N LYS A 183 5.05 25.22 -4.96
CA LYS A 183 4.13 24.98 -3.84
C LYS A 183 4.06 23.48 -3.54
N ASN A 184 3.80 22.66 -4.56
CA ASN A 184 3.67 21.21 -4.43
C ASN A 184 4.97 20.55 -3.97
N THR A 185 6.11 20.96 -4.53
CA THR A 185 7.41 20.45 -4.10
C THR A 185 7.70 20.79 -2.63
N ARG A 186 7.40 22.02 -2.18
CA ARG A 186 7.55 22.41 -0.76
C ARG A 186 6.64 21.61 0.16
N PHE A 187 5.41 21.33 -0.27
CA PHE A 187 4.48 20.52 0.50
C PHE A 187 5.03 19.12 0.75
N ALA A 188 5.52 18.44 -0.30
CA ALA A 188 6.14 17.13 -0.20
C ALA A 188 7.38 17.13 0.71
N ILE A 189 8.28 18.11 0.56
CA ILE A 189 9.46 18.29 1.43
C ILE A 189 9.04 18.43 2.89
N ASN A 190 8.06 19.29 3.17
CA ASN A 190 7.59 19.55 4.53
C ASN A 190 6.94 18.30 5.14
N PHE A 191 6.13 17.59 4.36
CA PHE A 191 5.51 16.33 4.79
C PHE A 191 6.57 15.30 5.20
N PHE A 192 7.52 14.99 4.31
CA PHE A 192 8.56 13.99 4.62
C PHE A 192 9.49 14.42 5.75
N THR A 193 9.79 15.71 5.85
CA THR A 193 10.56 16.25 6.99
C THR A 193 9.80 16.06 8.31
N ALA A 194 8.49 16.35 8.33
CA ALA A 194 7.66 16.27 9.53
C ALA A 194 7.47 14.82 10.05
N ILE A 195 7.59 13.83 9.18
CA ILE A 195 7.47 12.40 9.56
C ILE A 195 8.82 11.74 9.86
N GLY A 196 9.93 12.50 9.86
CA GLY A 196 11.27 12.02 10.19
C GLY A 196 12.12 11.54 9.01
N LEU A 197 11.67 11.78 7.77
CA LEU A 197 12.35 11.38 6.53
C LEU A 197 13.02 12.59 5.84
N GLY A 198 13.57 13.54 6.59
CA GLY A 198 14.22 14.73 6.02
C GLY A 198 15.35 14.40 5.02
N GLY A 199 16.09 13.30 5.24
CA GLY A 199 17.19 12.86 4.39
C GLY A 199 16.79 12.42 2.97
N VAL A 200 15.51 12.12 2.71
CA VAL A 200 15.05 11.81 1.33
C VAL A 200 14.69 13.07 0.53
N THR A 201 14.68 14.25 1.16
CA THR A 201 14.15 15.49 0.55
C THR A 201 15.20 16.35 -0.15
N GLU A 202 16.47 15.94 -0.13
CA GLU A 202 17.61 16.73 -0.61
C GLU A 202 17.49 17.13 -2.09
N SER A 203 17.25 16.15 -2.98
CA SER A 203 17.10 16.40 -4.41
C SER A 203 15.94 17.35 -4.74
N ALA A 204 14.83 17.26 -4.00
CA ALA A 204 13.69 18.16 -4.15
C ALA A 204 14.02 19.59 -3.68
N ARG A 205 14.87 19.75 -2.63
CA ARG A 205 15.34 21.06 -2.17
C ARG A 205 16.27 21.71 -3.19
N GLU A 206 17.18 20.94 -3.79
CA GLU A 206 18.06 21.41 -4.86
C GLU A 206 17.26 21.89 -6.08
N HIS A 207 16.22 21.13 -6.48
CA HIS A 207 15.33 21.52 -7.57
C HIS A 207 14.66 22.88 -7.33
N LEU A 208 14.24 23.17 -6.10
CA LEU A 208 13.65 24.46 -5.73
C LEU A 208 14.65 25.63 -5.79
N VAL A 209 15.92 25.39 -5.45
CA VAL A 209 16.97 26.41 -5.53
C VAL A 209 17.28 26.72 -7.00
N ASN A 210 17.46 25.68 -7.82
CA ASN A 210 17.80 25.85 -9.23
C ASN A 210 16.70 26.59 -10.00
N ASN A 211 15.43 26.26 -9.78
CA ASN A 211 14.32 26.96 -10.46
C ASN A 211 14.19 28.44 -10.07
N ARG A 212 14.64 28.84 -8.87
CA ARG A 212 14.71 30.27 -8.49
C ARG A 212 15.77 31.01 -9.28
N SER A 213 16.92 30.38 -9.53
CA SER A 213 18.05 30.99 -10.26
C SER A 213 17.72 31.30 -11.73
N TYR A 214 16.81 30.56 -12.36
CA TYR A 214 16.38 30.81 -13.76
C TYR A 214 15.22 31.80 -13.90
N SER A 215 14.65 32.28 -12.79
CA SER A 215 13.51 33.22 -12.78
C SER A 215 13.91 34.67 -12.45
N THR A 216 15.22 34.95 -12.44
CA THR A 216 15.85 36.27 -12.25
C THR A 216 16.70 36.61 -13.46
#